data_AF-A0A7S2QQ08-F1
#
_entry.id   AF-A0A7S2QQ08-F1
#
_cell.length_a   1.000
_cell.length_b   1.000
_cell.length_c   1.000
_cell.angle_alpha   90.00
_cell.angle_beta   90.00
_cell.angle_gamma   90.00
#
_symmetry.space_group_name_H-M   'P 1'
#
loop_
_entity.id
_entity.type
_entity.pdbx_description
1 polymer ?
#
loop_
_entity_poly.entity_id
_entity_poly.type
_entity_poly.pdbx_seq_one_letter_code
_entity_poly.pdbx_strand_id
1 'polypeptide(L)'
;IRRTAADYPLLQCGTLDDGCGGAIEFGSCPGYNQECDVNRCKCMGRSTKGDDRFRRWQCGSFGDGCSGTLHFGECASAGGVSCVDHICVEDEPAATRWRIVCESGTVGRWWIREMEFHIEGMCYEEYSAFRNSVSSGTYRPSFAAIKAFDKDRDTLWGSQCTGCGPREAWIGVDFGLPVRVECVRLVQDSRTIQQCERVALEYSDDGVLWIQRYRYGFGRHVLQAAEDLMADMDDRLDDSTLEPFQRSASLWRLACDTPSRIPWGVIDAEFYDDSGCMSSLRPAIAQVRSSSSGAFSAEAGIDGERHTVWRGGGGG
;
A
#
# COMPACT_ATOMS: atom_id res chain seq x y z
N ILE A 1 -37.04 -6.28 22.13
CA ILE A 1 -36.41 -5.18 21.36
C ILE A 1 -34.94 -5.56 21.26
N ARG A 2 -34.41 -5.75 20.05
CA ARG A 2 -33.00 -6.10 19.85
C ARG A 2 -32.15 -4.90 20.27
N ARG A 3 -31.23 -5.10 21.20
CA ARG A 3 -30.31 -4.06 21.64
C ARG A 3 -29.15 -3.94 20.65
N THR A 4 -28.60 -2.74 20.52
CA THR A 4 -27.48 -2.40 19.63
C THR A 4 -26.34 -1.78 20.45
N ALA A 5 -25.16 -1.63 19.85
CA ALA A 5 -24.02 -0.99 20.53
C ALA A 5 -24.35 0.45 21.01
N ALA A 6 -25.24 1.17 20.30
CA ALA A 6 -25.67 2.51 20.68
C ALA A 6 -26.43 2.56 22.02
N ASP A 7 -27.02 1.45 22.46
CA ASP A 7 -27.71 1.36 23.75
C ASP A 7 -26.73 1.28 24.94
N TYR A 8 -25.44 1.08 24.67
CA TYR A 8 -24.39 0.88 25.67
C TYR A 8 -23.15 1.76 25.44
N PRO A 9 -23.28 3.10 25.55
CA PRO A 9 -22.21 4.04 25.21
C PRO A 9 -20.97 3.94 26.12
N LEU A 10 -21.05 3.17 27.20
CA LEU A 10 -19.95 2.96 28.15
C LEU A 10 -19.13 1.70 27.88
N LEU A 11 -19.54 0.87 26.92
CA LEU A 11 -18.81 -0.34 26.51
C LEU A 11 -17.93 -0.02 25.30
N GLN A 12 -16.68 -0.46 25.34
CA GLN A 12 -15.65 -0.07 24.39
C GLN A 12 -15.04 -1.26 23.65
N CYS A 13 -15.20 -2.47 24.18
CA CYS A 13 -14.56 -3.67 23.65
C CYS A 13 -15.31 -4.94 24.07
N GLY A 14 -14.93 -6.07 23.47
CA GLY A 14 -15.47 -7.39 23.79
C GLY A 14 -16.87 -7.62 23.24
N THR A 15 -17.58 -8.58 23.80
CA THR A 15 -18.92 -8.98 23.36
C THR A 15 -19.94 -8.90 24.50
N LEU A 16 -21.20 -8.63 24.17
CA LEU A 16 -22.32 -8.60 25.12
C LEU A 16 -23.53 -9.33 24.52
N ASP A 17 -24.25 -10.11 25.31
CA ASP A 17 -25.51 -10.74 24.89
C ASP A 17 -26.57 -9.67 24.55
N ASP A 18 -27.24 -9.82 23.41
CA ASP A 18 -28.28 -8.88 22.95
C ASP A 18 -29.66 -9.11 23.59
N GLY A 19 -29.78 -10.12 24.46
CA GLY A 19 -30.99 -10.55 25.15
C GLY A 19 -31.97 -11.35 24.28
N CYS A 20 -31.59 -11.67 23.04
CA CYS A 20 -32.38 -12.41 22.06
C CYS A 20 -31.63 -13.65 21.53
N GLY A 21 -30.55 -14.08 22.20
CA GLY A 21 -29.71 -15.19 21.78
C GLY A 21 -28.64 -14.82 20.73
N GLY A 22 -28.44 -13.52 20.47
CA GLY A 22 -27.34 -12.98 19.68
C GLY A 22 -26.29 -12.28 20.54
N ALA A 23 -25.20 -11.83 19.92
CA ALA A 23 -24.15 -11.03 20.57
C ALA A 23 -23.97 -9.68 19.86
N ILE A 24 -23.67 -8.66 20.66
CA ILE A 24 -23.23 -7.33 20.22
C ILE A 24 -21.71 -7.31 20.35
N GLU A 25 -21.01 -7.06 19.25
CA GLU A 25 -19.55 -6.94 19.24
C GLU A 25 -19.14 -5.47 19.30
N PHE A 26 -18.25 -5.14 20.24
CA PHE A 26 -17.70 -3.79 20.43
C PHE A 26 -16.26 -3.67 19.93
N GLY A 27 -15.69 -4.75 19.38
CA GLY A 27 -14.33 -4.78 18.86
C GLY A 27 -13.24 -4.91 19.93
N SER A 28 -12.01 -4.58 19.54
CA SER A 28 -10.82 -4.58 20.39
C SER A 28 -10.45 -3.18 20.84
N CYS A 29 -9.66 -3.08 21.90
CA CYS A 29 -9.20 -1.79 22.38
C CYS A 29 -8.24 -1.12 21.39
N PRO A 30 -8.40 0.20 21.12
CA PRO A 30 -7.60 0.90 20.13
C PRO A 30 -6.17 1.19 20.61
N GLY A 31 -5.94 1.23 21.93
CA GLY A 31 -4.62 1.47 22.50
C GLY A 31 -3.75 0.22 22.50
N TYR A 32 -2.49 0.36 22.08
CA TYR A 32 -1.52 -0.75 21.96
C TYR A 32 -1.29 -1.54 23.27
N ASN A 33 -1.40 -0.88 24.43
CA ASN A 33 -1.28 -1.51 25.76
C ASN A 33 -2.62 -1.50 26.52
N GLN A 34 -3.73 -1.62 25.79
CA GLN A 34 -5.04 -1.76 26.40
C GLN A 34 -5.52 -3.20 26.30
N GLU A 35 -6.02 -3.71 27.41
CA GLU A 35 -6.72 -4.97 27.45
C GLU A 35 -8.20 -4.72 27.73
N CYS A 36 -9.06 -5.57 27.18
CA CYS A 36 -10.48 -5.49 27.43
C CYS A 36 -10.80 -6.10 28.80
N ASP A 37 -11.07 -5.26 29.80
CA ASP A 37 -11.47 -5.67 31.14
C ASP A 37 -12.94 -5.30 31.36
N VAL A 38 -13.82 -6.31 31.43
CA VAL A 38 -15.27 -6.14 31.60
C VAL A 38 -15.86 -5.14 30.58
N ASN A 39 -15.64 -5.42 29.29
CA ASN A 39 -16.12 -4.62 28.16
C ASN A 39 -15.67 -3.15 28.16
N ARG A 40 -14.61 -2.82 28.91
CA ARG A 40 -13.95 -1.50 28.90
C ARG A 40 -12.47 -1.66 28.64
N CYS A 41 -11.91 -0.68 27.93
CA CYS A 41 -10.49 -0.69 27.66
C CYS A 41 -9.72 -0.20 28.87
N LYS A 42 -8.88 -1.08 29.40
CA LYS A 42 -8.04 -0.81 30.56
C LYS A 42 -6.58 -0.80 30.16
N CYS A 43 -5.90 0.27 30.56
CA CYS A 43 -4.47 0.41 30.39
C CYS A 43 -3.73 -0.65 31.22
N MET A 44 -2.96 -1.52 30.56
CA MET A 44 -2.09 -2.52 31.21
C MET A 44 -0.71 -1.97 31.53
N GLY A 45 -0.34 -0.82 30.95
CA GLY A 45 0.91 -0.14 31.21
C GLY A 45 1.16 0.96 30.20
N ARG A 46 1.75 2.07 30.63
CA ARG A 46 2.16 3.14 29.72
C ARG A 46 3.46 2.74 29.06
N SER A 47 3.52 2.86 27.74
CA SER A 47 4.79 2.83 27.04
C SER A 47 5.69 3.96 27.53
N THR A 48 6.99 3.70 27.60
CA THR A 48 7.97 4.69 28.01
C THR A 48 9.00 4.90 26.93
N LYS A 49 9.66 6.07 26.89
CA LYS A 49 10.75 6.31 25.92
C LYS A 49 11.91 5.32 26.03
N GLY A 50 12.03 4.61 27.16
CA GLY A 50 13.05 3.60 27.39
C GLY A 50 12.75 2.24 26.75
N ASP A 51 11.53 2.01 26.25
CA ASP A 51 11.16 0.74 25.62
C ASP A 51 12.01 0.54 24.35
N ASP A 52 12.49 -0.68 24.12
CA ASP A 52 13.47 -0.99 23.06
C ASP A 52 13.02 -0.53 21.66
N ARG A 53 11.72 -0.56 21.39
CA ARG A 53 11.08 -0.09 20.15
C ARG A 53 11.30 1.40 19.84
N PHE A 54 11.52 2.23 20.87
CA PHE A 54 11.68 3.68 20.70
C PHE A 54 13.15 4.12 20.75
N ARG A 55 14.11 3.21 20.93
CA ARG A 55 15.55 3.55 21.04
C ARG A 55 16.10 4.37 19.88
N ARG A 56 15.46 4.30 18.72
CA ARG A 56 15.87 5.01 17.49
C ARG A 56 15.05 6.26 17.20
N TRP A 57 14.02 6.53 18.00
CA TRP A 57 13.13 7.67 17.77
C TRP A 57 13.78 8.94 18.29
N GLN A 58 13.83 9.96 17.44
CA GLN A 58 14.46 11.25 17.68
C GLN A 58 13.44 12.39 17.73
N CYS A 59 12.27 12.22 17.10
CA CYS A 59 11.28 13.29 16.98
C CYS A 59 9.83 12.77 16.88
N GLY A 60 8.89 13.70 16.90
CA GLY A 60 7.47 13.42 16.74
C GLY A 60 6.83 12.89 18.03
N SER A 61 5.67 12.25 17.89
CA SER A 61 4.87 11.81 19.03
C SER A 61 4.19 10.47 18.82
N PHE A 62 4.04 9.69 19.89
CA PHE A 62 3.35 8.40 19.87
C PHE A 62 2.37 8.27 21.03
N GLY A 63 1.21 7.64 20.81
CA GLY A 63 0.29 7.33 21.91
C GLY A 63 0.90 6.32 22.88
N ASP A 64 0.92 6.59 24.18
CA ASP A 64 1.51 5.72 25.20
C ASP A 64 0.68 4.44 25.48
N GLY A 65 -0.37 4.20 24.68
CA GLY A 65 -1.35 3.15 24.85
C GLY A 65 -2.47 3.48 25.83
N CYS A 66 -2.40 4.58 26.58
CA CYS A 66 -3.27 4.87 27.71
C CYS A 66 -3.76 6.33 27.73
N SER A 67 -4.08 6.84 26.54
CA SER A 67 -4.55 8.21 26.31
C SER A 67 -3.51 9.30 26.60
N GLY A 68 -2.27 8.93 26.94
CA GLY A 68 -1.14 9.83 26.98
C GLY A 68 -0.37 9.83 25.66
N THR A 69 0.51 10.82 25.51
CA THR A 69 1.37 10.97 24.33
C THR A 69 2.82 11.06 24.77
N LEU A 70 3.66 10.19 24.22
CA LEU A 70 5.11 10.28 24.29
C LEU A 70 5.59 11.27 23.23
N HIS A 71 6.26 12.34 23.65
CA HIS A 71 6.86 13.32 22.75
C HIS A 71 8.36 13.11 22.67
N PHE A 72 8.90 12.75 21.50
CA PHE A 72 10.32 12.42 21.32
C PHE A 72 11.19 13.64 21.02
N GLY A 73 10.58 14.80 20.79
CA GLY A 73 11.25 16.06 20.51
C GLY A 73 10.87 16.59 19.13
N GLU A 74 11.49 17.70 18.76
CA GLU A 74 11.42 18.29 17.43
C GLU A 74 12.83 18.30 16.84
N CYS A 75 12.92 18.21 15.51
CA CYS A 75 14.20 18.29 14.83
C CYS A 75 14.76 19.71 14.88
N ALA A 76 16.09 19.82 14.87
CA ALA A 76 16.75 21.11 14.89
C ALA A 76 16.31 21.95 13.69
N SER A 77 15.73 23.13 13.94
CA SER A 77 15.11 23.98 12.92
C SER A 77 16.12 24.65 11.98
N ALA A 78 17.42 24.52 12.24
CA ALA A 78 18.49 25.11 11.46
C ALA A 78 19.05 24.04 10.49
N GLY A 79 18.62 24.07 9.23
CA GLY A 79 19.19 23.22 8.17
C GLY A 79 18.22 22.37 7.36
N GLY A 80 16.91 22.70 7.33
CA GLY A 80 15.96 21.92 6.54
C GLY A 80 15.71 20.51 7.09
N VAL A 81 15.93 20.30 8.39
CA VAL A 81 15.73 18.99 9.02
C VAL A 81 14.24 18.76 9.28
N SER A 82 13.69 17.67 8.75
CA SER A 82 12.28 17.28 8.95
C SER A 82 12.17 16.00 9.76
N CYS A 83 11.02 15.81 10.43
CA CYS A 83 10.74 14.60 11.18
C CYS A 83 10.00 13.60 10.29
N VAL A 84 10.68 12.55 9.84
CA VAL A 84 10.11 11.50 8.99
C VAL A 84 10.20 10.18 9.76
N ASP A 85 9.07 9.51 9.95
CA ASP A 85 8.96 8.25 10.73
C ASP A 85 9.71 8.28 12.07
N HIS A 86 9.54 9.39 12.80
CA HIS A 86 10.16 9.65 14.10
C HIS A 86 11.69 9.78 14.11
N ILE A 87 12.33 9.97 12.96
CA ILE A 87 13.76 10.25 12.83
C ILE A 87 13.96 11.66 12.27
N CYS A 88 14.95 12.39 12.81
CA CYS A 88 15.34 13.69 12.29
C CYS A 88 16.26 13.50 11.10
N VAL A 89 15.83 13.99 9.96
CA VAL A 89 16.56 13.86 8.72
C VAL A 89 16.82 15.24 8.16
N GLU A 90 18.09 15.57 7.92
CA GLU A 90 18.45 16.70 7.06
C GLU A 90 17.81 16.44 5.69
N ASP A 91 17.06 17.40 5.15
CA ASP A 91 16.50 17.29 3.79
C ASP A 91 17.61 17.52 2.76
N GLU A 92 18.69 16.75 2.89
CA GLU A 92 19.64 16.52 1.83
C GLU A 92 19.02 15.43 0.96
N PRO A 93 18.53 15.78 -0.24
CA PRO A 93 17.81 14.84 -1.09
C PRO A 93 18.76 13.82 -1.74
N ALA A 94 20.03 13.80 -1.33
CA ALA A 94 21.10 12.96 -1.88
C ALA A 94 21.53 11.89 -0.87
N ALA A 95 21.62 10.65 -1.34
CA ALA A 95 22.09 9.52 -0.55
C ALA A 95 22.94 8.59 -1.41
N THR A 96 23.77 7.76 -0.76
CA THR A 96 24.63 6.83 -1.50
C THR A 96 23.89 5.61 -2.04
N ARG A 97 22.74 5.25 -1.45
CA ARG A 97 21.93 4.10 -1.87
C ARG A 97 20.47 4.45 -1.94
N TRP A 98 19.81 3.90 -2.95
CA TRP A 98 18.39 4.07 -3.20
C TRP A 98 17.77 2.75 -3.57
N ARG A 99 16.54 2.49 -3.12
CA ARG A 99 15.78 1.30 -3.46
C ARG A 99 14.30 1.58 -3.56
N ILE A 100 13.61 0.80 -4.39
CA ILE A 100 12.16 0.68 -4.34
C ILE A 100 11.81 -0.59 -3.54
N VAL A 101 10.85 -0.45 -2.63
CA VAL A 101 10.33 -1.51 -1.78
C VAL A 101 8.88 -1.78 -2.16
N CYS A 102 8.50 -3.05 -2.29
CA CYS A 102 7.11 -3.43 -2.48
C CYS A 102 6.35 -3.36 -1.14
N GLU A 103 5.52 -2.34 -0.95
CA GLU A 103 4.76 -2.12 0.29
C GLU A 103 3.61 -3.12 0.45
N SER A 104 2.87 -3.40 -0.63
CA SER A 104 1.66 -4.23 -0.57
C SER A 104 1.93 -5.73 -0.46
N GLY A 105 3.15 -6.17 -0.73
CA GLY A 105 3.43 -7.56 -1.09
C GLY A 105 2.95 -7.89 -2.51
N THR A 106 3.12 -9.15 -2.90
CA THR A 106 2.77 -9.65 -4.24
C THR A 106 2.04 -11.00 -4.18
N VAL A 107 1.26 -11.33 -5.21
CA VAL A 107 0.62 -12.65 -5.35
C VAL A 107 1.63 -13.70 -5.84
N GLY A 108 2.40 -13.36 -6.87
CA GLY A 108 3.48 -14.18 -7.42
C GLY A 108 4.84 -13.65 -7.02
N ARG A 109 5.88 -13.96 -7.82
CA ARG A 109 7.17 -13.26 -7.70
C ARG A 109 7.02 -11.86 -8.25
N TRP A 110 7.70 -10.89 -7.66
CA TRP A 110 7.80 -9.56 -8.24
C TRP A 110 8.83 -9.58 -9.36
N TRP A 111 8.43 -9.18 -10.56
CA TRP A 111 9.31 -9.14 -11.72
C TRP A 111 9.43 -7.72 -12.26
N ILE A 112 10.67 -7.24 -12.37
CA ILE A 112 11.00 -5.90 -12.87
C ILE A 112 11.89 -6.07 -14.10
N ARG A 113 11.42 -5.54 -15.23
CA ARG A 113 12.12 -5.55 -16.52
C ARG A 113 13.17 -4.46 -16.59
N GLU A 114 12.81 -3.25 -16.14
CA GLU A 114 13.71 -2.11 -16.15
C GLU A 114 13.35 -1.16 -15.00
N MET A 115 14.36 -0.53 -14.42
CA MET A 115 14.21 0.51 -13.42
C MET A 115 15.30 1.55 -13.61
N GLU A 116 14.90 2.82 -13.66
CA GLU A 116 15.81 3.94 -13.86
C GLU A 116 15.63 4.94 -12.71
N PHE A 117 16.74 5.44 -12.17
CA PHE A 117 16.74 6.51 -11.19
C PHE A 117 17.08 7.84 -11.87
N HIS A 118 16.30 8.87 -11.57
CA HIS A 118 16.41 10.19 -12.19
C HIS A 118 16.66 11.25 -11.12
N ILE A 119 17.58 12.18 -11.42
CA ILE A 119 17.99 13.26 -10.51
C ILE A 119 17.00 14.43 -10.47
N GLU A 120 16.02 14.42 -11.38
CA GLU A 120 14.96 15.41 -11.51
C GLU A 120 13.57 14.76 -11.46
N GLY A 121 12.57 15.51 -11.01
CA GLY A 121 11.23 15.02 -10.75
C GLY A 121 10.43 14.58 -11.98
N MET A 122 10.87 14.90 -13.20
CA MET A 122 10.14 14.62 -14.45
C MET A 122 10.62 13.36 -15.18
N CYS A 123 11.61 12.63 -14.65
CA CYS A 123 12.16 11.42 -15.26
C CYS A 123 12.71 11.60 -16.72
N TYR A 124 13.25 12.77 -17.10
CA TYR A 124 13.91 12.93 -18.41
C TYR A 124 15.39 12.57 -18.37
N GLU A 125 16.12 12.95 -17.31
CA GLU A 125 17.56 12.69 -17.17
C GLU A 125 17.87 11.55 -16.19
N GLU A 126 18.14 10.37 -16.77
CA GLU A 126 18.56 9.18 -16.04
C GLU A 126 19.98 9.35 -15.46
N TYR A 127 20.15 8.99 -14.20
CA TYR A 127 21.46 8.80 -13.58
C TYR A 127 21.86 7.32 -13.57
N SER A 128 22.59 6.91 -14.61
CA SER A 128 22.96 5.50 -14.85
C SER A 128 24.25 5.04 -14.16
N ALA A 129 25.03 5.96 -13.57
CA ALA A 129 26.34 5.65 -13.01
C ALA A 129 26.22 5.13 -11.57
N PHE A 130 26.17 3.82 -11.37
CA PHE A 130 26.15 3.21 -10.03
C PHE A 130 27.27 2.18 -9.83
N ARG A 131 27.65 1.97 -8.57
CA ARG A 131 28.70 1.03 -8.17
C ARG A 131 28.21 -0.42 -8.24
N ASN A 132 27.03 -0.70 -7.67
CA ASN A 132 26.43 -2.04 -7.62
C ASN A 132 24.90 -1.98 -7.62
N SER A 133 24.24 -3.03 -8.11
CA SER A 133 22.83 -3.27 -7.82
C SER A 133 22.68 -3.99 -6.47
N VAL A 134 21.61 -3.67 -5.74
CA VAL A 134 21.26 -4.27 -4.45
C VAL A 134 19.81 -4.78 -4.50
N SER A 135 19.50 -5.87 -3.80
CA SER A 135 18.14 -6.40 -3.73
C SER A 135 17.93 -7.27 -2.50
N SER A 136 16.67 -7.60 -2.20
CA SER A 136 16.30 -8.58 -1.18
C SER A 136 16.60 -10.04 -1.55
N GLY A 137 17.35 -10.25 -2.64
CA GLY A 137 17.65 -11.54 -3.22
C GLY A 137 17.09 -11.66 -4.64
N THR A 138 17.56 -12.68 -5.35
CA THR A 138 17.09 -13.01 -6.70
C THR A 138 16.56 -14.43 -6.75
N TYR A 139 15.54 -14.68 -7.58
CA TYR A 139 15.03 -16.02 -7.83
C TYR A 139 16.13 -16.97 -8.30
N ARG A 140 16.94 -16.56 -9.30
CA ARG A 140 18.06 -17.33 -9.86
C ARG A 140 19.07 -16.38 -10.50
N PRO A 141 20.34 -16.80 -10.71
CA PRO A 141 21.38 -15.95 -11.31
C PRO A 141 21.01 -15.34 -12.67
N SER A 142 20.19 -16.01 -13.49
CA SER A 142 19.72 -15.48 -14.78
C SER A 142 18.75 -14.30 -14.66
N PHE A 143 18.24 -14.04 -13.46
CA PHE A 143 17.31 -12.95 -13.13
C PHE A 143 17.90 -12.05 -12.02
N ALA A 144 19.23 -11.93 -12.00
CA ALA A 144 19.96 -11.12 -11.02
C ALA A 144 19.53 -9.65 -11.08
N ALA A 145 19.75 -8.90 -9.99
CA ALA A 145 19.30 -7.51 -9.85
C ALA A 145 19.78 -6.60 -10.99
N ILE A 146 20.97 -6.85 -11.53
CA ILE A 146 21.52 -6.07 -12.66
C ILE A 146 20.63 -6.11 -13.91
N LYS A 147 19.78 -7.13 -14.06
CA LYS A 147 18.82 -7.28 -15.16
C LYS A 147 17.64 -6.30 -15.13
N ALA A 148 17.46 -5.57 -14.04
CA ALA A 148 16.53 -4.46 -13.99
C ALA A 148 17.21 -3.12 -14.35
N PHE A 149 18.52 -3.11 -14.64
CA PHE A 149 19.29 -1.89 -14.86
C PHE A 149 20.19 -1.99 -16.10
N ASP A 150 19.96 -2.98 -16.97
CA ASP A 150 20.81 -3.24 -18.13
C ASP A 150 20.27 -2.64 -19.43
N LYS A 151 19.18 -1.86 -19.36
CA LYS A 151 18.50 -1.20 -20.48
C LYS A 151 17.93 -2.19 -21.50
N ASP A 152 17.73 -3.44 -21.09
CA ASP A 152 17.18 -4.52 -21.92
C ASP A 152 15.87 -5.04 -21.32
N ARG A 153 14.75 -4.52 -21.85
CA ARG A 153 13.38 -4.84 -21.41
C ARG A 153 12.96 -6.30 -21.66
N ASP A 154 13.74 -7.06 -22.43
CA ASP A 154 13.53 -8.49 -22.63
C ASP A 154 14.12 -9.32 -21.48
N THR A 155 15.02 -8.72 -20.70
CA THR A 155 15.51 -9.28 -19.45
C THR A 155 14.74 -8.72 -18.26
N LEU A 156 14.95 -9.31 -17.09
CA LEU A 156 14.22 -8.94 -15.88
C LEU A 156 14.90 -9.47 -14.62
N TRP A 157 14.82 -8.69 -13.56
CA TRP A 157 15.03 -9.18 -12.20
C TRP A 157 13.76 -9.88 -11.69
N GLY A 158 13.94 -10.91 -10.87
CA GLY A 158 12.86 -11.56 -10.16
C GLY A 158 13.17 -11.72 -8.68
N SER A 159 12.23 -11.34 -7.82
CA SER A 159 12.35 -11.49 -6.37
C SER A 159 12.66 -12.94 -5.96
N GLN A 160 13.42 -13.11 -4.88
CA GLN A 160 13.72 -14.43 -4.32
C GLN A 160 12.47 -15.12 -3.73
N CYS A 161 11.56 -14.36 -3.12
CA CYS A 161 10.27 -14.83 -2.61
C CYS A 161 9.25 -15.03 -3.75
N THR A 162 8.24 -15.87 -3.50
CA THR A 162 7.02 -16.03 -4.33
C THR A 162 5.83 -15.79 -3.42
N GLY A 163 4.92 -14.90 -3.80
CA GLY A 163 3.90 -14.45 -2.86
C GLY A 163 4.53 -13.63 -1.74
N CYS A 164 5.34 -12.64 -2.11
CA CYS A 164 6.17 -11.90 -1.15
C CYS A 164 5.28 -11.14 -0.17
N GLY A 165 5.61 -11.21 1.11
CA GLY A 165 4.96 -10.41 2.13
C GLY A 165 5.22 -8.90 1.93
N PRO A 166 4.44 -8.04 2.59
CA PRO A 166 4.70 -6.61 2.65
C PRO A 166 6.16 -6.30 2.99
N ARG A 167 6.79 -5.44 2.18
CA ARG A 167 8.18 -4.96 2.29
C ARG A 167 9.28 -6.03 2.20
N GLU A 168 8.93 -7.30 1.93
CA GLU A 168 9.89 -8.39 1.79
C GLU A 168 10.70 -8.28 0.48
N ALA A 169 10.05 -7.85 -0.60
CA ALA A 169 10.67 -7.69 -1.91
C ALA A 169 11.14 -6.25 -2.12
N TRP A 170 12.42 -6.05 -2.41
CA TRP A 170 12.99 -4.74 -2.74
C TRP A 170 14.19 -4.87 -3.69
N ILE A 171 14.42 -3.83 -4.49
CA ILE A 171 15.54 -3.71 -5.42
C ILE A 171 16.01 -2.26 -5.51
N GLY A 172 17.29 -2.04 -5.75
CA GLY A 172 17.87 -0.71 -5.80
C GLY A 172 19.32 -0.71 -6.29
N VAL A 173 19.99 0.41 -6.06
CA VAL A 173 21.38 0.64 -6.43
C VAL A 173 22.17 1.26 -5.28
N ASP A 174 23.47 0.96 -5.26
CA ASP A 174 24.49 1.69 -4.51
C ASP A 174 25.26 2.54 -5.52
N PHE A 175 25.10 3.86 -5.47
CA PHE A 175 25.80 4.80 -6.33
C PHE A 175 27.28 4.96 -5.94
N GLY A 176 27.64 4.64 -4.70
CA GLY A 176 28.99 4.82 -4.14
C GLY A 176 29.35 6.28 -3.81
N LEU A 177 28.51 7.24 -4.19
CA LEU A 177 28.59 8.66 -3.87
C LEU A 177 27.17 9.21 -3.63
N PRO A 178 26.99 10.32 -2.89
CA PRO A 178 25.67 10.89 -2.66
C PRO A 178 25.03 11.35 -3.96
N VAL A 179 23.91 10.73 -4.34
CA VAL A 179 23.12 11.07 -5.53
C VAL A 179 21.73 11.46 -5.11
N ARG A 180 21.24 12.56 -5.67
CA ARG A 180 19.86 13.01 -5.53
C ARG A 180 18.94 12.19 -6.43
N VAL A 181 17.86 11.64 -5.88
CA VAL A 181 16.83 10.96 -6.68
C VAL A 181 15.49 11.65 -6.43
N GLU A 182 14.88 12.11 -7.51
CA GLU A 182 13.56 12.76 -7.47
C GLU A 182 12.48 11.97 -8.23
N CYS A 183 12.88 11.10 -9.16
CA CYS A 183 11.94 10.31 -9.93
C CYS A 183 12.51 8.91 -10.21
N VAL A 184 11.62 7.93 -10.28
CA VAL A 184 11.98 6.56 -10.64
C VAL A 184 11.08 6.09 -11.77
N ARG A 185 11.65 5.68 -12.90
CA ARG A 185 10.89 4.97 -13.93
C ARG A 185 10.91 3.49 -13.60
N LEU A 186 9.74 2.89 -13.44
CA LEU A 186 9.59 1.47 -13.09
C LEU A 186 8.84 0.73 -14.19
N VAL A 187 9.45 -0.33 -14.71
CA VAL A 187 8.83 -1.25 -15.67
C VAL A 187 8.76 -2.65 -15.06
N GLN A 188 7.57 -3.05 -14.66
CA GLN A 188 7.23 -4.36 -14.12
C GLN A 188 6.84 -5.35 -15.24
N ASP A 189 6.67 -6.63 -14.91
CA ASP A 189 6.04 -7.58 -15.83
C ASP A 189 4.57 -7.20 -16.11
N SER A 190 4.05 -7.50 -17.30
CA SER A 190 2.69 -7.13 -17.69
C SER A 190 1.60 -7.95 -17.00
N ARG A 191 1.96 -9.08 -16.36
CA ARG A 191 1.02 -9.88 -15.58
C ARG A 191 0.83 -9.26 -14.19
N THR A 192 -0.40 -8.93 -13.84
CA THR A 192 -0.75 -8.34 -12.53
C THR A 192 -0.29 -9.18 -11.35
N ILE A 193 -0.36 -10.51 -11.45
CA ILE A 193 0.15 -11.43 -10.41
C ILE A 193 1.67 -11.31 -10.16
N GLN A 194 2.40 -10.64 -11.04
CA GLN A 194 3.84 -10.44 -11.00
C GLN A 194 4.27 -9.00 -10.71
N GLN A 195 3.29 -8.13 -10.43
CA GLN A 195 3.49 -6.73 -10.11
C GLN A 195 3.38 -6.51 -8.60
N CYS A 196 3.91 -5.38 -8.16
CA CYS A 196 3.61 -4.77 -6.88
C CYS A 196 2.73 -3.55 -7.12
N GLU A 197 1.62 -3.46 -6.38
CA GLU A 197 0.62 -2.41 -6.56
C GLU A 197 0.98 -1.13 -5.81
N ARG A 198 1.73 -1.27 -4.70
CA ARG A 198 2.19 -0.14 -3.88
C ARG A 198 3.66 -0.24 -3.61
N VAL A 199 4.38 0.83 -3.87
CA VAL A 199 5.82 0.85 -3.63
C VAL A 199 6.25 2.07 -2.86
N ALA A 200 7.39 1.96 -2.20
CA ALA A 200 8.04 3.05 -1.49
C ALA A 200 9.45 3.24 -2.02
N LEU A 201 9.84 4.50 -2.24
CA LEU A 201 11.23 4.88 -2.47
C LEU A 201 11.90 5.10 -1.13
N GLU A 202 13.01 4.39 -0.91
CA GLU A 202 13.83 4.52 0.28
C GLU A 202 15.28 4.82 -0.08
N TYR A 203 15.97 5.49 0.84
CA TYR A 203 17.38 5.78 0.73
C TYR A 203 18.14 5.37 1.98
N SER A 204 19.46 5.24 1.84
CA SER A 204 20.36 4.87 2.92
C SER A 204 21.80 5.32 2.63
N ASP A 205 22.50 5.77 3.66
CA ASP A 205 23.94 6.08 3.58
C ASP A 205 24.84 4.94 4.07
N ASP A 206 24.33 4.08 4.95
CA ASP A 206 25.08 2.98 5.55
C ASP A 206 24.68 1.60 5.01
N GLY A 207 23.59 1.53 4.24
CA GLY A 207 22.99 0.28 3.75
C GLY A 207 22.26 -0.53 4.82
N VAL A 208 22.18 -0.04 6.06
CA VAL A 208 21.58 -0.70 7.21
C VAL A 208 20.30 0.00 7.63
N LEU A 209 20.35 1.32 7.85
CA LEU A 209 19.19 2.14 8.12
C LEU A 209 18.64 2.66 6.79
N TRP A 210 17.40 2.30 6.50
CA TRP A 210 16.68 2.75 5.32
C TRP A 210 15.57 3.67 5.74
N ILE A 211 15.51 4.84 5.12
CA ILE A 211 14.52 5.87 5.40
C ILE A 211 13.65 6.01 4.17
N GLN A 212 12.34 5.96 4.38
CA GLN A 212 11.39 6.17 3.32
C GLN A 212 11.35 7.65 2.93
N ARG A 213 11.40 7.91 1.62
CA ARG A 213 11.26 9.27 1.08
C ARG A 213 9.90 9.50 0.44
N TYR A 214 9.49 8.62 -0.48
CA TYR A 214 8.21 8.74 -1.20
C TYR A 214 7.46 7.41 -1.19
N ARG A 215 6.13 7.48 -1.35
CA ARG A 215 5.24 6.33 -1.55
C ARG A 215 4.49 6.51 -2.87
N TYR A 216 4.11 5.40 -3.50
CA TYR A 216 3.38 5.39 -4.78
C TYR A 216 2.37 4.25 -4.82
N GLY A 217 1.28 4.45 -5.57
CA GLY A 217 0.18 3.47 -5.67
C GLY A 217 -0.85 3.63 -4.54
N PHE A 218 -0.96 4.84 -4.02
CA PHE A 218 -1.92 5.19 -2.98
C PHE A 218 -3.01 6.09 -3.58
N GLY A 219 -4.04 6.46 -2.82
CA GLY A 219 -4.94 7.54 -3.27
C GLY A 219 -5.77 7.30 -4.53
N ARG A 220 -6.33 6.09 -4.72
CA ARG A 220 -7.01 5.62 -5.96
C ARG A 220 -6.10 5.50 -7.19
N HIS A 221 -4.80 5.71 -7.04
CA HIS A 221 -3.82 5.39 -8.06
C HIS A 221 -3.35 3.94 -7.85
N VAL A 222 -3.43 3.13 -8.92
CA VAL A 222 -2.88 1.77 -8.95
C VAL A 222 -1.72 1.81 -9.94
N LEU A 223 -0.54 1.38 -9.50
CA LEU A 223 0.65 1.36 -10.35
C LEU A 223 0.45 0.43 -11.55
N GLN A 224 0.75 0.93 -12.75
CA GLN A 224 0.69 0.12 -13.95
C GLN A 224 1.99 -0.69 -14.16
N ALA A 225 2.00 -1.48 -15.24
CA ALA A 225 3.19 -2.24 -15.64
C ALA A 225 4.38 -1.35 -16.01
N ALA A 226 4.16 -0.10 -16.43
CA ALA A 226 5.20 0.87 -16.71
C ALA A 226 4.73 2.24 -16.21
N GLU A 227 5.46 2.83 -15.27
CA GLU A 227 5.06 4.07 -14.59
C GLU A 227 6.29 4.95 -14.33
N ASP A 228 6.12 6.27 -14.46
CA ASP A 228 7.09 7.26 -14.00
C ASP A 228 6.66 7.72 -12.59
N LEU A 229 7.42 7.33 -11.58
CA LEU A 229 7.14 7.55 -10.16
C LEU A 229 7.69 8.92 -9.73
N MET A 230 6.91 9.95 -9.98
CA MET A 230 7.26 11.35 -9.69
C MET A 230 6.99 11.71 -8.21
N ALA A 231 7.92 12.43 -7.58
CA ALA A 231 7.84 12.82 -6.16
C ALA A 231 6.57 13.58 -5.74
N ASP A 232 5.87 14.24 -6.67
CA ASP A 232 4.74 15.11 -6.36
C ASP A 232 3.37 14.39 -6.34
N MET A 233 3.29 13.16 -6.85
CA MET A 233 2.00 12.52 -7.12
C MET A 233 1.35 11.83 -5.90
N ASP A 234 2.12 11.37 -4.90
CA ASP A 234 1.55 10.57 -3.79
C ASP A 234 2.05 10.93 -2.37
N ASP A 235 2.88 11.97 -2.22
CA ASP A 235 3.52 12.31 -0.94
C ASP A 235 2.58 12.96 0.11
N ARG A 236 1.31 13.21 -0.26
CA ARG A 236 0.36 14.00 0.54
C ARG A 236 -0.90 13.25 0.98
N LEU A 237 -1.03 11.97 0.65
CA LEU A 237 -2.22 11.20 0.96
C LEU A 237 -1.87 10.13 2.01
N ASP A 238 -2.01 10.49 3.28
CA ASP A 238 -2.00 9.52 4.38
C ASP A 238 -3.15 8.52 4.16
N ASP A 239 -2.88 7.22 4.31
CA ASP A 239 -3.86 6.14 4.27
C ASP A 239 -5.07 6.43 5.16
N SER A 240 -4.86 7.12 6.29
CA SER A 240 -5.93 7.53 7.21
C SER A 240 -6.91 8.57 6.62
N THR A 241 -6.47 9.33 5.61
CA THR A 241 -7.30 10.30 4.88
C THR A 241 -7.97 9.68 3.64
N LEU A 242 -7.48 8.52 3.21
CA LEU A 242 -7.96 7.78 2.05
C LEU A 242 -8.90 6.65 2.40
N GLU A 243 -8.82 6.09 3.61
CA GLU A 243 -9.89 5.30 4.22
C GLU A 243 -11.13 6.20 4.27
N PRO A 244 -12.11 6.03 3.36
CA PRO A 244 -13.32 6.80 3.49
C PRO A 244 -14.06 6.23 4.69
N PHE A 245 -14.10 6.98 5.80
CA PHE A 245 -14.92 6.73 6.98
C PHE A 245 -16.22 6.03 6.55
N GLN A 246 -16.30 4.71 6.78
CA GLN A 246 -17.39 3.81 6.35
C GLN A 246 -18.32 4.40 5.29
N ARG A 247 -17.88 4.49 4.03
CA ARG A 247 -18.80 4.90 2.95
C ARG A 247 -19.76 3.76 2.63
N SER A 248 -20.90 3.74 3.33
CA SER A 248 -22.10 3.12 2.80
C SER A 248 -22.57 3.91 1.57
N ALA A 249 -22.57 3.29 0.40
CA ALA A 249 -23.15 3.87 -0.81
C ALA A 249 -24.25 2.94 -1.32
N SER A 250 -25.37 3.53 -1.75
CA SER A 250 -26.48 2.79 -2.36
C SER A 250 -26.19 2.39 -3.81
N LEU A 251 -25.13 2.93 -4.41
CA LEU A 251 -24.71 2.67 -5.79
C LEU A 251 -23.18 2.57 -5.85
N TRP A 252 -22.72 1.50 -6.47
CA TRP A 252 -21.31 1.24 -6.75
C TRP A 252 -21.13 1.10 -8.26
N ARG A 253 -20.00 1.55 -8.80
CA ARG A 253 -19.67 1.42 -10.21
C ARG A 253 -18.26 0.87 -10.39
N LEU A 254 -18.13 -0.10 -11.28
CA LEU A 254 -16.86 -0.53 -11.86
C LEU A 254 -16.70 0.24 -13.17
N ALA A 255 -15.58 0.93 -13.33
CA ALA A 255 -15.26 1.67 -14.54
C ALA A 255 -13.84 1.32 -14.98
N CYS A 256 -13.68 1.01 -16.27
CA CYS A 256 -12.37 0.95 -16.90
C CYS A 256 -11.99 2.38 -17.29
N ASP A 257 -10.98 2.94 -16.64
CA ASP A 257 -10.48 4.30 -16.88
C ASP A 257 -9.34 4.34 -17.91
N THR A 258 -8.81 3.17 -18.28
CA THR A 258 -7.74 3.04 -19.27
C THR A 258 -8.34 2.95 -20.68
N PRO A 259 -7.81 3.72 -21.65
CA PRO A 259 -8.22 3.58 -23.05
C PRO A 259 -7.90 2.18 -23.58
N SER A 260 -8.93 1.37 -23.85
CA SER A 260 -8.77 0.04 -24.44
C SER A 260 -9.19 0.04 -25.91
N ARG A 261 -8.38 -0.59 -26.76
CA ARG A 261 -8.71 -0.83 -28.18
C ARG A 261 -9.72 -1.97 -28.38
N ILE A 262 -9.96 -2.76 -27.33
CA ILE A 262 -10.85 -3.92 -27.34
C ILE A 262 -11.91 -3.69 -26.25
N PRO A 263 -13.18 -4.06 -26.47
CA PRO A 263 -14.18 -4.02 -25.41
C PRO A 263 -13.69 -4.78 -24.18
N TRP A 264 -13.69 -4.12 -23.03
CA TRP A 264 -13.43 -4.80 -21.76
C TRP A 264 -14.66 -5.62 -21.36
N GLY A 265 -14.43 -6.65 -20.56
CA GLY A 265 -15.49 -7.50 -20.04
C GLY A 265 -15.22 -7.91 -18.61
N VAL A 266 -16.29 -8.32 -17.93
CA VAL A 266 -16.28 -8.80 -16.56
C VAL A 266 -16.82 -10.22 -16.58
N ILE A 267 -16.02 -11.18 -16.13
CA ILE A 267 -16.45 -12.58 -15.99
C ILE A 267 -17.39 -12.69 -14.79
N ASP A 268 -16.95 -12.23 -13.63
CA ASP A 268 -17.77 -12.10 -12.44
C ASP A 268 -17.18 -11.00 -11.55
N ALA A 269 -18.04 -10.29 -10.84
CA ALA A 269 -17.68 -9.31 -9.85
C ALA A 269 -18.56 -9.50 -8.62
N GLU A 270 -17.92 -9.53 -7.46
CA GLU A 270 -18.59 -9.73 -6.19
C GLU A 270 -18.20 -8.63 -5.21
N PHE A 271 -19.18 -8.16 -4.47
CA PHE A 271 -19.02 -7.12 -3.46
C PHE A 271 -19.14 -7.78 -2.09
N TYR A 272 -18.31 -7.35 -1.16
CA TYR A 272 -18.30 -7.85 0.21
C TYR A 272 -18.40 -6.67 1.18
N ASP A 273 -19.04 -6.85 2.33
CA ASP A 273 -19.11 -5.82 3.38
C ASP A 273 -18.00 -5.96 4.43
N ASP A 274 -17.13 -6.95 4.27
CA ASP A 274 -15.97 -7.20 5.10
C ASP A 274 -14.67 -7.24 4.28
N SER A 275 -13.54 -6.94 4.93
CA SER A 275 -12.21 -6.95 4.31
C SER A 275 -11.66 -8.36 4.05
N GLY A 276 -12.30 -9.40 4.60
CA GLY A 276 -11.94 -10.81 4.39
C GLY A 276 -12.66 -11.47 3.22
N CYS A 277 -13.51 -10.74 2.50
CA CYS A 277 -14.35 -11.27 1.42
C CYS A 277 -15.17 -12.50 1.85
N MET A 278 -15.75 -12.46 3.06
CA MET A 278 -16.51 -13.58 3.62
C MET A 278 -18.03 -13.40 3.53
N SER A 279 -18.50 -12.16 3.55
CA SER A 279 -19.90 -11.77 3.59
C SER A 279 -20.28 -11.08 2.29
N SER A 280 -20.74 -11.91 1.34
CA SER A 280 -21.12 -11.46 0.00
C SER A 280 -22.39 -10.60 0.04
N LEU A 281 -22.32 -9.44 -0.59
CA LEU A 281 -23.42 -8.53 -0.84
C LEU A 281 -24.22 -8.87 -2.09
N ARG A 282 -23.88 -9.94 -2.82
CA ARG A 282 -24.62 -10.36 -4.02
C ARG A 282 -26.14 -10.50 -3.80
N PRO A 283 -26.63 -11.11 -2.68
CA PRO A 283 -28.06 -11.19 -2.40
C PRO A 283 -28.73 -9.82 -2.16
N ALA A 284 -27.95 -8.79 -1.83
CA ALA A 284 -28.43 -7.44 -1.56
C ALA A 284 -28.46 -6.54 -2.80
N ILE A 285 -28.03 -7.02 -3.97
CA ILE A 285 -28.02 -6.24 -5.22
C ILE A 285 -29.46 -6.10 -5.74
N ALA A 286 -30.03 -4.90 -5.59
CA ALA A 286 -31.37 -4.60 -6.07
C ALA A 286 -31.44 -4.36 -7.59
N GLN A 287 -30.38 -3.81 -8.19
CA GLN A 287 -30.35 -3.47 -9.61
C GLN A 287 -28.92 -3.41 -10.15
N VAL A 288 -28.73 -3.93 -11.36
CA VAL A 288 -27.50 -3.77 -12.16
C VAL A 288 -27.72 -2.70 -13.21
N ARG A 289 -26.75 -1.82 -13.41
CA ARG A 289 -26.79 -0.79 -14.46
C ARG A 289 -25.46 -0.80 -15.23
N SER A 290 -25.54 -0.67 -16.55
CA SER A 290 -24.38 -0.51 -17.43
C SER A 290 -24.55 0.69 -18.34
N SER A 291 -23.44 1.37 -18.66
CA SER A 291 -23.42 2.48 -19.62
C SER A 291 -23.70 2.04 -21.06
N SER A 292 -23.21 0.86 -21.44
CA SER A 292 -23.53 0.17 -22.69
C SER A 292 -23.37 -1.34 -22.50
N SER A 293 -24.40 -2.12 -22.82
CA SER A 293 -24.32 -3.58 -22.87
C SER A 293 -24.11 -4.02 -24.32
N GLY A 294 -23.11 -4.87 -24.56
CA GLY A 294 -22.98 -5.60 -25.82
C GLY A 294 -24.02 -6.72 -25.93
N ALA A 295 -23.65 -7.85 -26.56
CA ALA A 295 -24.52 -9.02 -26.71
C ALA A 295 -24.88 -9.72 -25.38
N PHE A 296 -24.20 -9.38 -24.28
CA PHE A 296 -24.38 -9.98 -22.96
C PHE A 296 -24.82 -8.91 -21.96
N SER A 297 -25.79 -9.26 -21.12
CA SER A 297 -26.38 -8.35 -20.15
C SER A 297 -25.43 -8.08 -18.99
N ALA A 298 -25.63 -6.98 -18.26
CA ALA A 298 -24.75 -6.59 -17.15
C ALA A 298 -24.82 -7.58 -15.99
N GLU A 299 -25.94 -8.29 -15.86
CA GLU A 299 -26.18 -9.35 -14.89
C GLU A 299 -25.20 -10.52 -15.07
N ALA A 300 -24.79 -10.80 -16.31
CA ALA A 300 -23.82 -11.86 -16.62
C ALA A 300 -22.41 -11.60 -16.07
N GLY A 301 -22.12 -10.38 -15.60
CA GLY A 301 -20.87 -10.06 -14.93
C GLY A 301 -20.97 -10.11 -13.41
N ILE A 302 -22.14 -10.45 -12.84
CA ILE A 302 -22.39 -10.51 -11.39
C ILE A 302 -23.39 -11.62 -11.01
N ASP A 303 -23.48 -12.69 -11.79
CA ASP A 303 -24.39 -13.82 -11.56
C ASP A 303 -23.76 -14.98 -10.74
N GLY A 304 -22.44 -14.99 -10.59
CA GLY A 304 -21.68 -15.99 -9.83
C GLY A 304 -21.26 -17.16 -10.70
N GLU A 305 -21.54 -17.09 -11.99
CA GLU A 305 -21.24 -18.13 -12.96
C GLU A 305 -19.95 -17.79 -13.70
N ARG A 306 -18.90 -18.58 -13.50
CA ARG A 306 -17.57 -18.30 -14.12
C ARG A 306 -17.53 -18.48 -15.64
N HIS A 307 -18.65 -18.88 -16.25
CA HIS A 307 -18.76 -19.18 -17.68
C HIS A 307 -19.58 -18.13 -18.44
N THR A 308 -20.17 -17.17 -17.73
CA THR A 308 -20.84 -16.01 -18.30
C THR A 308 -19.86 -14.82 -18.31
N VAL A 309 -20.12 -13.84 -19.18
CA VAL A 309 -19.26 -12.65 -19.29
C VAL A 309 -20.10 -11.46 -19.73
N TRP A 310 -20.08 -10.39 -18.95
CA TRP A 310 -20.53 -9.09 -19.45
C TRP A 310 -19.46 -8.48 -20.35
N ARG A 311 -19.87 -7.86 -21.45
CA ARG A 311 -18.98 -7.08 -22.33
C ARG A 311 -19.53 -5.69 -22.55
N GLY A 312 -18.66 -4.69 -22.41
CA GLY A 312 -19.00 -3.31 -22.75
C GLY A 312 -19.39 -3.18 -24.22
N GLY A 313 -20.38 -2.35 -24.51
CA GLY A 313 -20.74 -2.02 -25.89
C GLY A 313 -19.63 -1.21 -26.54
N GLY A 314 -19.01 -1.75 -27.60
CA GLY A 314 -18.06 -1.01 -28.43
C GLY A 314 -18.79 0.03 -29.27
N GLY A 315 -18.45 1.31 -29.11
CA GLY A 315 -18.85 2.33 -30.08
C GLY A 315 -18.20 2.01 -31.43
N GLY A 316 -19.02 1.85 -32.46
CA GLY A 316 -18.58 1.95 -33.85
C GLY A 316 -18.33 3.41 -34.23
#